data_AF-A0A7R9XXW6-F1
#
_entry.id   AF-A0A7R9XXW6-F1
#
_cell.length_a   1.000
_cell.length_b   1.000
_cell.length_c   1.000
_cell.angle_alpha   90.00
_cell.angle_beta   90.00
_cell.angle_gamma   90.00
#
_symmetry.space_group_name_H-M   'P 1'
#
loop_
_entity.id
_entity.type
_entity.pdbx_description
1 polymer ?
#
loop_
_entity_poly.entity_id
_entity_poly.type
_entity_poly.pdbx_seq_one_letter_code
_entity_poly.pdbx_strand_id
1 'polypeptide(L)'
;GRYGKGSTEGGATTMSADTLPLMKAALAAPVVDLTRCSIAPTLDQIALYCEAKPDAGLVAALSAFTSDAKTSPHYFMNAAEQMTDAAKLVAHLPLSLEDHWMFAVAPVSVADPSSPSARALVTFAEAFVKRGRVSVRIIDSPPMRAPATLAELDVHEQSHAAYDLYLWFSLRCPEVFPERDLAQAMRQMCAAAIDEHLRGGDVDVARLGKDGPSAGLSVFNSRLGKRLNATIAAVQREEEKLEEAGFGEDDDEDGIFSSVSFDAPSQFTAGAALKSSSSSSSHGGHGSGKGKRSKLKRDARGKWTRVCDNGGGGAAKKKAAAAGKLNGGGGRQSSKSAATPAELSTRQLLAELARRGIKGMKE
;
A
#
# COMPACT_ATOMS: atom_id res chain seq x y z
N GLY A 1 3.94 -36.77 8.99
CA GLY A 1 3.19 -35.51 9.16
C GLY A 1 2.42 -35.13 7.91
N ARG A 2 3.12 -34.85 6.78
CA ARG A 2 2.47 -34.65 5.47
C ARG A 2 2.30 -35.99 4.76
N TYR A 3 1.11 -36.24 4.21
CA TYR A 3 0.81 -37.46 3.43
C TYR A 3 1.81 -37.61 2.28
N GLY A 4 2.34 -38.82 2.07
CA GLY A 4 3.29 -39.14 0.99
C GLY A 4 4.74 -38.69 1.20
N LYS A 5 5.12 -38.16 2.38
CA LYS A 5 6.49 -37.70 2.68
C LYS A 5 7.26 -38.61 3.65
N GLY A 6 6.92 -39.91 3.71
CA GLY A 6 7.72 -40.94 4.41
C GLY A 6 7.60 -41.01 5.93
N SER A 7 6.95 -40.04 6.58
CA SER A 7 6.66 -40.06 8.02
C SER A 7 5.15 -40.11 8.27
N THR A 8 4.70 -41.14 8.99
CA THR A 8 3.30 -41.38 9.35
C THR A 8 2.80 -40.40 10.42
N GLU A 9 3.69 -39.88 11.26
CA GLU A 9 3.35 -39.01 12.41
C GLU A 9 3.91 -37.60 12.25
N GLY A 10 3.26 -36.61 12.86
CA GLY A 10 3.71 -35.22 12.88
C GLY A 10 3.95 -34.76 14.32
N GLY A 11 5.06 -34.07 14.56
CA GLY A 11 5.35 -33.44 15.83
C GLY A 11 5.30 -31.91 15.70
N ALA A 12 4.92 -31.23 16.77
CA ALA A 12 4.96 -29.78 16.86
C ALA A 12 5.37 -29.37 18.29
N THR A 13 6.24 -28.38 18.42
CA THR A 13 6.72 -27.84 19.70
C THR A 13 7.05 -26.35 19.55
N THR A 14 7.29 -25.67 20.65
CA THR A 14 7.77 -24.28 20.69
C THR A 14 9.29 -24.21 20.84
N MET A 15 9.90 -23.08 20.46
CA MET A 15 11.34 -22.83 20.66
C MET A 15 11.70 -22.65 22.15
N SER A 16 10.80 -22.04 22.93
CA SER A 16 10.94 -21.87 24.38
C SER A 16 9.98 -22.79 25.12
N ALA A 17 10.43 -23.40 26.21
CA ALA A 17 9.60 -24.26 27.05
C ALA A 17 8.41 -23.50 27.67
N ASP A 18 8.60 -22.22 27.99
CA ASP A 18 7.59 -21.40 28.67
C ASP A 18 6.34 -21.16 27.82
N THR A 19 6.47 -21.21 26.48
CA THR A 19 5.35 -21.02 25.54
C THR A 19 4.67 -22.33 25.14
N LEU A 20 5.22 -23.48 25.51
CA LEU A 20 4.64 -24.78 25.19
C LEU A 20 3.25 -24.99 25.80
N PRO A 21 2.97 -24.57 27.07
CA PRO A 21 1.62 -24.65 27.62
C PRO A 21 0.60 -23.83 26.83
N LEU A 22 0.98 -22.64 26.35
CA LEU A 22 0.11 -21.77 25.53
C LEU A 22 -0.22 -22.43 24.19
N MET A 23 0.77 -23.01 23.51
CA MET A 23 0.55 -23.74 22.26
C MET A 23 -0.42 -24.92 22.45
N LYS A 24 -0.23 -25.70 23.52
CA LYS A 24 -1.12 -26.83 23.85
C LYS A 24 -2.55 -26.35 24.12
N ALA A 25 -2.71 -25.26 24.86
CA ALA A 25 -4.00 -24.66 25.11
C ALA A 25 -4.69 -24.17 23.82
N ALA A 26 -3.93 -23.53 22.92
CA ALA A 26 -4.45 -23.05 21.64
C ALA A 26 -4.86 -24.21 20.71
N LEU A 27 -4.09 -25.30 20.66
CA LEU A 27 -4.43 -26.49 19.87
C LEU A 27 -5.64 -27.27 20.41
N ALA A 28 -5.85 -27.24 21.74
CA ALA A 28 -6.99 -27.87 22.39
C ALA A 28 -8.26 -27.01 22.36
N ALA A 29 -8.15 -25.73 22.00
CA ALA A 29 -9.29 -24.83 21.91
C ALA A 29 -10.25 -25.28 20.79
N PRO A 30 -11.57 -25.24 21.01
CA PRO A 30 -12.53 -25.57 19.96
C PRO A 30 -12.46 -24.54 18.83
N VAL A 31 -12.59 -25.03 17.59
CA VAL A 31 -12.74 -24.15 16.43
C VAL A 31 -14.10 -23.44 16.53
N VAL A 32 -14.09 -22.11 16.45
CA VAL A 32 -15.30 -21.29 16.49
C VAL A 32 -15.78 -21.04 15.06
N ASP A 33 -17.07 -21.28 14.81
CA ASP A 33 -17.66 -21.02 13.50
C ASP A 33 -17.68 -19.52 13.17
N LEU A 34 -17.30 -19.19 11.94
CA LEU A 34 -17.37 -17.82 11.42
C LEU A 34 -18.84 -17.46 11.14
N THR A 35 -19.37 -16.46 11.84
CA THR A 35 -20.80 -16.08 11.76
C THR A 35 -21.09 -14.93 10.80
N ARG A 36 -20.05 -14.23 10.33
CA ARG A 36 -20.15 -13.03 9.49
C ARG A 36 -19.05 -13.00 8.43
N CYS A 37 -19.33 -12.36 7.29
CA CYS A 37 -18.41 -12.16 6.18
C CYS A 37 -18.16 -10.67 5.92
N SER A 38 -16.93 -10.31 5.55
CA SER A 38 -16.59 -8.94 5.15
C SER A 38 -17.05 -8.65 3.72
N ILE A 39 -17.61 -7.48 3.48
CA ILE A 39 -17.89 -6.95 2.13
C ILE A 39 -17.15 -5.64 1.91
N ALA A 40 -16.80 -5.34 0.67
CA ALA A 40 -16.13 -4.10 0.28
C ALA A 40 -16.97 -3.36 -0.76
N PRO A 41 -16.88 -2.01 -0.82
CA PRO A 41 -17.61 -1.25 -1.82
C PRO A 41 -17.08 -1.54 -3.23
N THR A 42 -17.96 -1.46 -4.23
CA THR A 42 -17.57 -1.49 -5.65
C THR A 42 -17.29 -0.08 -6.17
N LEU A 43 -16.58 0.03 -7.29
CA LEU A 43 -16.36 1.32 -7.96
C LEU A 43 -17.69 2.01 -8.28
N ASP A 44 -18.70 1.28 -8.78
CA ASP A 44 -20.02 1.85 -9.08
C ASP A 44 -20.69 2.47 -7.85
N GLN A 45 -20.60 1.81 -6.69
CA GLN A 45 -21.16 2.33 -5.44
C GLN A 45 -20.44 3.60 -4.98
N ILE A 46 -19.12 3.66 -5.20
CA ILE A 46 -18.30 4.82 -4.90
C ILE A 46 -18.61 5.96 -5.86
N ALA A 47 -18.76 5.68 -7.16
CA ALA A 47 -19.15 6.66 -8.16
C ALA A 47 -20.51 7.29 -7.84
N LEU A 48 -21.51 6.47 -7.52
CA LEU A 48 -22.83 6.95 -7.09
C LEU A 48 -22.75 7.84 -5.83
N TYR A 49 -21.86 7.50 -4.89
CA TYR A 49 -21.65 8.32 -3.70
C TYR A 49 -21.02 9.68 -4.06
N CYS A 50 -20.00 9.70 -4.91
CA CYS A 50 -19.35 10.93 -5.38
C CYS A 50 -20.29 11.80 -6.25
N GLU A 51 -21.19 11.20 -7.03
CA GLU A 51 -22.25 11.93 -7.74
C GLU A 51 -23.23 12.61 -6.78
N ALA A 52 -23.63 11.91 -5.72
CA ALA A 52 -24.52 12.46 -4.70
C ALA A 52 -23.83 13.51 -3.80
N LYS A 53 -22.50 13.45 -3.68
CA LYS A 53 -21.66 14.40 -2.91
C LYS A 53 -20.45 14.84 -3.73
N PRO A 54 -20.62 15.86 -4.61
CA PRO A 54 -19.57 16.30 -5.52
C PRO A 54 -18.30 16.84 -4.84
N ASP A 55 -18.39 17.20 -3.56
CA ASP A 55 -17.27 17.64 -2.72
C ASP A 55 -16.44 16.48 -2.14
N ALA A 56 -16.94 15.23 -2.24
CA ALA A 56 -16.28 14.05 -1.70
C ALA A 56 -15.49 13.30 -2.78
N GLY A 57 -14.16 13.24 -2.61
CA GLY A 57 -13.29 12.36 -3.38
C GLY A 57 -13.27 10.91 -2.88
N LEU A 58 -12.46 10.06 -3.51
CA LEU A 58 -12.37 8.62 -3.22
C LEU A 58 -12.10 8.33 -1.72
N VAL A 59 -11.14 9.03 -1.11
CA VAL A 59 -10.77 8.82 0.31
C VAL A 59 -11.95 9.09 1.24
N ALA A 60 -12.72 10.15 0.97
CA ALA A 60 -13.90 10.48 1.75
C ALA A 60 -15.03 9.47 1.54
N ALA A 61 -15.21 8.98 0.31
CA ALA A 61 -16.17 7.93 0.00
C ALA A 61 -15.83 6.62 0.72
N LEU A 62 -14.58 6.14 0.63
CA LEU A 62 -14.12 4.93 1.34
C LEU A 62 -14.33 5.04 2.85
N SER A 63 -13.97 6.18 3.44
CA SER A 63 -14.20 6.41 4.88
C SER A 63 -15.68 6.35 5.24
N ALA A 64 -16.56 6.93 4.42
CA ALA A 64 -18.01 6.91 4.66
C ALA A 64 -18.61 5.52 4.53
N PHE A 65 -18.14 4.71 3.56
CA PHE A 65 -18.57 3.31 3.46
C PHE A 65 -18.15 2.50 4.67
N THR A 66 -16.95 2.69 5.20
CA THR A 66 -16.50 1.99 6.40
C THR A 66 -17.26 2.43 7.66
N SER A 67 -17.59 3.71 7.81
CA SER A 67 -18.25 4.23 9.02
C SER A 67 -19.77 4.12 9.01
N ASP A 68 -20.41 4.35 7.85
CA ASP A 68 -21.84 4.65 7.78
C ASP A 68 -22.66 3.56 7.07
N ALA A 69 -22.01 2.66 6.32
CA ALA A 69 -22.74 1.67 5.53
C ALA A 69 -23.45 0.64 6.43
N LYS A 70 -24.74 0.46 6.15
CA LYS A 70 -25.58 -0.51 6.84
C LYS A 70 -25.51 -1.85 6.11
N THR A 71 -25.12 -2.88 6.85
CA THR A 71 -24.99 -4.25 6.34
C THR A 71 -26.02 -5.18 6.98
N SER A 72 -26.36 -6.25 6.28
CA SER A 72 -27.21 -7.32 6.83
C SER A 72 -26.49 -8.02 8.00
N PRO A 73 -27.19 -8.65 8.96
CA PRO A 73 -26.59 -9.20 10.19
C PRO A 73 -25.37 -10.13 9.98
N HIS A 74 -25.34 -10.86 8.87
CA HIS A 74 -24.25 -11.80 8.53
C HIS A 74 -23.08 -11.14 7.79
N TYR A 75 -23.07 -9.82 7.67
CA TYR A 75 -22.03 -9.08 6.97
C TYR A 75 -21.46 -7.95 7.82
N PHE A 76 -20.28 -7.49 7.43
CA PHE A 76 -19.66 -6.27 7.94
C PHE A 76 -18.84 -5.61 6.84
N MET A 77 -18.66 -4.29 6.91
CA MET A 77 -17.78 -3.61 5.97
C MET A 77 -16.32 -3.93 6.27
N ASN A 78 -15.57 -4.27 5.23
CA ASN A 78 -14.13 -4.34 5.30
C ASN A 78 -13.58 -2.94 5.59
N ALA A 79 -12.67 -2.82 6.56
CA ALA A 79 -12.04 -1.55 6.91
C ALA A 79 -11.24 -0.94 5.75
N ALA A 80 -10.79 -1.78 4.82
CA ALA A 80 -10.09 -1.36 3.60
C ALA A 80 -8.93 -0.36 3.88
N GLU A 81 -8.22 -0.55 5.00
CA GLU A 81 -7.20 0.40 5.48
C GLU A 81 -6.10 0.59 4.44
N GLN A 82 -5.54 -0.51 3.92
CA GLN A 82 -4.49 -0.46 2.90
C GLN A 82 -4.93 0.27 1.62
N MET A 83 -6.15 0.00 1.16
CA MET A 83 -6.72 0.68 -0.01
C MET A 83 -6.91 2.17 0.25
N THR A 84 -7.40 2.53 1.44
CA THR A 84 -7.62 3.91 1.85
C THR A 84 -6.30 4.67 1.96
N ASP A 85 -5.26 4.02 2.47
CA ASP A 85 -3.93 4.61 2.59
C ASP A 85 -3.24 4.76 1.22
N ALA A 86 -3.40 3.79 0.32
CA ALA A 86 -2.94 3.90 -1.06
C ALA A 86 -3.66 5.05 -1.79
N ALA A 87 -4.98 5.17 -1.60
CA ALA A 87 -5.76 6.28 -2.14
C ALA A 87 -5.26 7.63 -1.61
N LYS A 88 -4.92 7.74 -0.32
CA LYS A 88 -4.37 8.99 0.25
C LYS A 88 -3.02 9.38 -0.37
N LEU A 89 -2.15 8.40 -0.64
CA LEU A 89 -0.82 8.67 -1.20
C LEU A 89 -0.90 9.43 -2.52
N VAL A 90 -1.82 9.05 -3.40
CA VAL A 90 -1.96 9.65 -4.74
C VAL A 90 -3.09 10.69 -4.82
N ALA A 91 -3.77 11.01 -3.72
CA ALA A 91 -4.92 11.93 -3.70
C ALA A 91 -4.59 13.39 -4.09
N HIS A 92 -3.31 13.77 -4.05
CA HIS A 92 -2.84 15.10 -4.43
C HIS A 92 -2.69 15.25 -5.96
N LEU A 93 -2.74 14.15 -6.71
CA LEU A 93 -2.62 14.14 -8.17
C LEU A 93 -3.99 14.37 -8.83
N PRO A 94 -4.04 15.02 -10.02
CA PRO A 94 -5.27 15.30 -10.74
C PRO A 94 -5.80 14.06 -11.49
N LEU A 95 -6.14 13.01 -10.74
CA LEU A 95 -6.65 11.73 -11.27
C LEU A 95 -8.17 11.77 -11.41
N SER A 96 -8.70 11.06 -12.42
CA SER A 96 -10.13 10.75 -12.47
C SER A 96 -10.50 9.79 -11.32
N LEU A 97 -11.78 9.66 -10.98
CA LEU A 97 -12.21 8.73 -9.94
C LEU A 97 -11.82 7.27 -10.28
N GLU A 98 -11.91 6.89 -11.55
CA GLU A 98 -11.56 5.55 -12.03
C GLU A 98 -10.05 5.29 -11.94
N ASP A 99 -9.23 6.27 -12.35
CA ASP A 99 -7.77 6.14 -12.23
C ASP A 99 -7.33 6.13 -10.77
N HIS A 100 -7.92 6.99 -9.94
CA HIS A 100 -7.64 7.04 -8.50
C HIS A 100 -8.01 5.70 -7.84
N TRP A 101 -9.14 5.11 -8.22
CA TRP A 101 -9.53 3.78 -7.78
C TRP A 101 -8.56 2.69 -8.24
N MET A 102 -8.12 2.73 -9.50
CA MET A 102 -7.15 1.78 -10.06
C MET A 102 -5.85 1.76 -9.24
N PHE A 103 -5.30 2.92 -8.89
CA PHE A 103 -4.11 3.01 -8.04
C PHE A 103 -4.40 2.58 -6.58
N ALA A 104 -5.59 2.89 -6.05
CA ALA A 104 -5.96 2.54 -4.68
C ALA A 104 -6.13 1.02 -4.45
N VAL A 105 -6.62 0.28 -5.44
CA VAL A 105 -6.82 -1.19 -5.33
C VAL A 105 -5.58 -2.00 -5.70
N ALA A 106 -4.49 -1.34 -6.07
CA ALA A 106 -3.24 -2.01 -6.39
C ALA A 106 -2.67 -2.73 -5.13
N PRO A 107 -2.09 -3.93 -5.27
CA PRO A 107 -1.63 -4.75 -4.15
C PRO A 107 -0.26 -4.25 -3.65
N VAL A 108 -0.26 -3.09 -3.00
CA VAL A 108 0.93 -2.42 -2.51
C VAL A 108 0.88 -2.27 -1.00
N SER A 109 1.98 -2.61 -0.33
CA SER A 109 2.13 -2.31 1.10
C SER A 109 2.45 -0.83 1.26
N VAL A 110 1.51 -0.09 1.84
CA VAL A 110 1.61 1.37 2.09
C VAL A 110 1.67 1.70 3.58
N ALA A 111 1.92 0.69 4.41
CA ALA A 111 2.01 0.85 5.87
C ALA A 111 3.05 1.91 6.29
N ASP A 112 4.14 2.02 5.52
CA ASP A 112 5.07 3.14 5.58
C ASP A 112 5.00 3.92 4.26
N PRO A 113 4.59 5.20 4.26
CA PRO A 113 4.62 6.07 3.08
C PRO A 113 6.00 6.24 2.45
N SER A 114 7.06 6.08 3.25
CA SER A 114 8.44 6.14 2.78
C SER A 114 8.92 4.82 2.20
N SER A 115 8.08 3.77 2.29
CA SER A 115 8.47 2.47 1.80
C SER A 115 8.71 2.49 0.29
N PRO A 116 9.68 1.72 -0.19
CA PRO A 116 9.96 1.46 -1.60
C PRO A 116 8.72 1.23 -2.45
N SER A 117 7.82 0.34 -2.01
CA SER A 117 6.62 0.00 -2.76
C SER A 117 5.61 1.17 -2.82
N ALA A 118 5.48 1.95 -1.73
CA ALA A 118 4.68 3.17 -1.73
C ALA A 118 5.26 4.24 -2.68
N ARG A 119 6.59 4.40 -2.70
CA ARG A 119 7.29 5.30 -3.64
C ARG A 119 7.04 4.88 -5.09
N ALA A 120 7.14 3.58 -5.40
CA ALA A 120 6.85 3.06 -6.73
C ALA A 120 5.41 3.37 -7.18
N LEU A 121 4.42 3.20 -6.29
CA LEU A 121 3.03 3.56 -6.58
C LEU A 121 2.87 5.06 -6.94
N VAL A 122 3.44 5.94 -6.12
CA VAL A 122 3.38 7.40 -6.35
C VAL A 122 4.05 7.76 -7.67
N THR A 123 5.24 7.24 -7.93
CA THR A 123 5.99 7.54 -9.15
C THR A 123 5.28 7.02 -10.41
N PHE A 124 4.64 5.84 -10.35
CA PHE A 124 3.80 5.37 -11.47
C PHE A 124 2.60 6.28 -11.69
N ALA A 125 1.94 6.75 -10.63
CA ALA A 125 0.81 7.67 -10.74
C ALA A 125 1.22 9.04 -11.28
N GLU A 126 2.38 9.58 -10.87
CA GLU A 126 2.94 10.81 -11.40
C GLU A 126 3.27 10.68 -12.90
N ALA A 127 3.94 9.60 -13.30
CA ALA A 127 4.24 9.31 -14.70
C ALA A 127 2.97 9.16 -15.54
N PHE A 128 1.95 8.49 -14.99
CA PHE A 128 0.64 8.35 -15.62
C PHE A 128 -0.03 9.70 -15.87
N VAL A 129 -0.10 10.59 -14.87
CA VAL A 129 -0.69 11.92 -15.03
C VAL A 129 0.08 12.76 -16.06
N LYS A 130 1.40 12.66 -16.07
CA LYS A 130 2.28 13.50 -16.89
C LYS A 130 2.30 13.06 -18.35
N ARG A 131 2.29 11.75 -18.63
CA ARG A 131 2.49 11.18 -19.98
C ARG A 131 1.31 10.34 -20.51
N GLY A 132 0.37 9.95 -19.65
CA GLY A 132 -0.67 8.95 -19.97
C GLY A 132 -0.12 7.53 -20.17
N ARG A 133 1.19 7.32 -19.97
CA ARG A 133 1.92 6.04 -20.12
C ARG A 133 3.03 5.96 -19.09
N VAL A 134 3.33 4.74 -18.64
CA VAL A 134 4.36 4.47 -17.62
C VAL A 134 5.34 3.44 -18.17
N SER A 135 6.61 3.85 -18.26
CA SER A 135 7.69 2.95 -18.66
C SER A 135 8.20 2.12 -17.48
N VAL A 136 8.58 0.86 -17.73
CA VAL A 136 9.22 0.02 -16.71
C VAL A 136 10.58 0.56 -16.28
N ARG A 137 11.24 1.35 -17.16
CA ARG A 137 12.56 1.96 -16.93
C ARG A 137 12.54 3.05 -15.85
N ILE A 138 11.36 3.45 -15.38
CA ILE A 138 11.23 4.33 -14.20
C ILE A 138 11.63 3.62 -12.90
N ILE A 139 11.71 2.30 -12.90
CA ILE A 139 12.19 1.49 -11.78
C ILE A 139 13.70 1.35 -11.94
N ASP A 140 14.49 1.78 -10.94
CA ASP A 140 15.92 1.58 -11.00
C ASP A 140 16.26 0.08 -10.97
N SER A 141 16.97 -0.34 -12.02
CA SER A 141 17.36 -1.74 -12.18
C SER A 141 18.43 -2.08 -11.14
N PRO A 142 18.20 -3.10 -10.28
CA PRO A 142 19.20 -3.51 -9.32
C PRO A 142 20.38 -4.17 -10.06
N PRO A 143 21.57 -4.28 -9.42
CA PRO A 143 22.73 -4.92 -10.03
C PRO A 143 22.37 -6.30 -10.58
N MET A 144 22.71 -6.60 -11.83
CA MET A 144 22.46 -7.90 -12.48
C MET A 144 23.44 -8.98 -11.98
N ARG A 145 23.47 -9.19 -10.67
CA ARG A 145 24.30 -10.17 -9.96
C ARG A 145 23.60 -10.57 -8.67
N ALA A 146 24.07 -11.62 -8.02
CA ALA A 146 23.61 -11.95 -6.69
C ALA A 146 23.99 -10.83 -5.69
N PRO A 147 23.10 -10.47 -4.75
CA PRO A 147 23.44 -9.61 -3.63
C PRO A 147 24.61 -10.18 -2.83
N ALA A 148 25.53 -9.31 -2.39
CA ALA A 148 26.63 -9.66 -1.50
C ALA A 148 26.32 -9.33 -0.03
N THR A 149 25.35 -8.44 0.22
CA THR A 149 24.99 -7.96 1.56
C THR A 149 23.47 -7.98 1.74
N LEU A 150 23.00 -7.96 3.00
CA LEU A 150 21.57 -7.84 3.30
C LEU A 150 20.96 -6.53 2.77
N ALA A 151 21.75 -5.47 2.72
CA ALA A 151 21.35 -4.19 2.14
C ALA A 151 21.09 -4.31 0.63
N GLU A 152 21.97 -5.00 -0.09
CA GLU A 152 21.75 -5.28 -1.52
C GLU A 152 20.57 -6.25 -1.73
N LEU A 153 20.37 -7.22 -0.84
CA LEU A 153 19.24 -8.15 -0.89
C LEU A 153 17.91 -7.40 -0.80
N ASP A 154 17.82 -6.45 0.14
CA ASP A 154 16.66 -5.58 0.33
C ASP A 154 16.36 -4.78 -0.95
N VAL A 155 17.37 -4.21 -1.62
CA VAL A 155 17.19 -3.53 -2.91
C VAL A 155 16.60 -4.47 -3.98
N HIS A 156 17.10 -5.71 -4.09
CA HIS A 156 16.54 -6.69 -5.02
C HIS A 156 15.08 -7.06 -4.70
N GLU A 157 14.72 -7.22 -3.42
CA GLU A 157 13.35 -7.52 -2.98
C GLU A 157 12.40 -6.36 -3.29
N GLN A 158 12.86 -5.12 -3.11
CA GLN A 158 12.12 -3.90 -3.41
C GLN A 158 11.89 -3.72 -4.92
N SER A 159 12.94 -3.85 -5.73
CA SER A 159 12.81 -3.81 -7.19
C SER A 159 11.89 -4.93 -7.69
N HIS A 160 12.00 -6.15 -7.14
CA HIS A 160 11.09 -7.24 -7.45
C HIS A 160 9.62 -6.89 -7.16
N ALA A 161 9.33 -6.30 -6.00
CA ALA A 161 8.00 -5.85 -5.63
C ALA A 161 7.48 -4.73 -6.56
N ALA A 162 8.36 -3.81 -6.99
CA ALA A 162 8.01 -2.77 -7.96
C ALA A 162 7.68 -3.35 -9.34
N TYR A 163 8.43 -4.34 -9.82
CA TYR A 163 8.10 -5.04 -11.07
C TYR A 163 6.79 -5.83 -10.96
N ASP A 164 6.51 -6.47 -9.81
CA ASP A 164 5.22 -7.11 -9.56
C ASP A 164 4.05 -6.12 -9.65
N LEU A 165 4.23 -4.92 -9.07
CA LEU A 165 3.26 -3.83 -9.14
C LEU A 165 3.06 -3.35 -10.59
N TYR A 166 4.14 -3.14 -11.34
CA TYR A 166 4.08 -2.78 -12.76
C TYR A 166 3.32 -3.84 -13.57
N LEU A 167 3.62 -5.12 -13.36
CA LEU A 167 2.92 -6.23 -14.02
C LEU A 167 1.43 -6.23 -13.69
N TRP A 168 1.06 -5.95 -12.44
CA TRP A 168 -0.33 -5.88 -12.03
C TRP A 168 -1.12 -4.80 -12.80
N PHE A 169 -0.50 -3.65 -13.06
CA PHE A 169 -1.07 -2.60 -13.90
C PHE A 169 -1.08 -2.97 -15.38
N SER A 170 -0.01 -3.58 -15.91
CA SER A 170 0.07 -4.03 -17.31
C SER A 170 -1.03 -4.99 -17.73
N LEU A 171 -1.55 -5.79 -16.77
CA LEU A 171 -2.66 -6.72 -17.02
C LEU A 171 -4.02 -6.02 -17.11
N ARG A 172 -4.16 -4.81 -16.57
CA ARG A 172 -5.42 -4.04 -16.54
C ARG A 172 -5.44 -2.95 -17.61
N CYS A 173 -4.30 -2.28 -17.79
CA CYS A 173 -4.15 -1.15 -18.70
C CYS A 173 -2.90 -1.34 -19.58
N PRO A 174 -2.91 -2.32 -20.51
CA PRO A 174 -1.75 -2.63 -21.35
C PRO A 174 -1.30 -1.45 -22.22
N GLU A 175 -2.22 -0.58 -22.62
CA GLU A 175 -1.91 0.63 -23.40
C GLU A 175 -1.11 1.66 -22.59
N VAL A 176 -1.33 1.70 -21.26
CA VAL A 176 -0.68 2.62 -20.33
C VAL A 176 0.63 2.03 -19.83
N PHE A 177 0.69 0.71 -19.62
CA PHE A 177 1.84 -0.03 -19.11
C PHE A 177 2.29 -1.08 -20.15
N PRO A 178 2.93 -0.66 -21.25
CA PRO A 178 3.18 -1.50 -22.42
C PRO A 178 4.34 -2.50 -22.25
N GLU A 179 5.32 -2.23 -21.37
CA GLU A 179 6.58 -2.98 -21.27
C GLU A 179 6.48 -4.21 -20.36
N ARG A 180 5.40 -5.00 -20.53
CA ARG A 180 5.10 -6.15 -19.69
C ARG A 180 6.19 -7.23 -19.74
N ASP A 181 6.68 -7.55 -20.92
CA ASP A 181 7.64 -8.64 -21.11
C ASP A 181 9.01 -8.30 -20.49
N LEU A 182 9.44 -7.04 -20.61
CA LEU A 182 10.64 -6.54 -19.94
C LEU A 182 10.46 -6.55 -18.41
N ALA A 183 9.32 -6.08 -17.89
CA ALA A 183 9.02 -6.15 -16.46
C ALA A 183 9.05 -7.59 -15.92
N GLN A 184 8.52 -8.55 -16.68
CA GLN A 184 8.54 -9.97 -16.34
C GLN A 184 9.96 -10.54 -16.34
N ALA A 185 10.80 -10.17 -17.32
CA ALA A 185 12.19 -10.59 -17.38
C ALA A 185 13.00 -10.02 -16.20
N MET A 186 12.85 -8.73 -15.90
CA MET A 186 13.51 -8.06 -14.77
C MET A 186 13.09 -8.65 -13.43
N ARG A 187 11.79 -8.94 -13.24
CA ARG A 187 11.28 -9.65 -12.06
C ARG A 187 11.92 -11.02 -11.89
N GLN A 188 12.01 -11.81 -12.96
CA GLN A 188 12.64 -13.13 -12.91
C GLN A 188 14.13 -13.05 -12.60
N MET A 189 14.82 -12.04 -13.12
CA MET A 189 16.22 -11.76 -12.80
C MET A 189 16.39 -11.46 -11.30
N CYS A 190 15.56 -10.59 -10.73
CA CYS A 190 15.60 -10.28 -9.30
C CYS A 190 15.35 -11.54 -8.46
N ALA A 191 14.34 -12.34 -8.81
CA ALA A 191 14.05 -13.60 -8.10
C ALA A 191 15.21 -14.60 -8.18
N ALA A 192 15.89 -14.69 -9.33
CA ALA A 192 17.05 -15.56 -9.49
C ALA A 192 18.23 -15.09 -8.63
N ALA A 193 18.47 -13.77 -8.57
CA ALA A 193 19.52 -13.16 -7.75
C ALA A 193 19.28 -13.35 -6.24
N ILE A 194 18.04 -13.15 -5.78
CA ILE A 194 17.62 -13.38 -4.38
C ILE A 194 17.83 -14.85 -3.99
N ASP A 195 17.38 -15.80 -4.82
CA ASP A 195 17.52 -17.24 -4.54
C ASP A 195 18.99 -17.68 -4.53
N GLU A 196 19.86 -17.05 -5.33
CA GLU A 196 21.31 -17.29 -5.26
C GLU A 196 21.91 -16.81 -3.93
N HIS A 197 21.55 -15.61 -3.47
CA HIS A 197 22.03 -15.05 -2.20
C HIS A 197 21.59 -15.90 -0.99
N LEU A 198 20.29 -16.19 -0.89
CA LEU A 198 19.72 -16.92 0.26
C LEU A 198 20.31 -18.32 0.40
N ARG A 199 20.58 -19.02 -0.71
CA ARG A 199 21.20 -20.35 -0.69
C ARG A 199 22.68 -20.32 -0.38
N GLY A 200 23.37 -19.23 -0.72
CA GLY A 200 24.75 -19.00 -0.29
C GLY A 200 24.88 -18.90 1.23
N GLY A 201 23.89 -18.26 1.88
CA GLY A 201 23.81 -18.12 3.34
C GLY A 201 23.65 -19.45 4.09
N ASP A 202 22.94 -20.43 3.50
CA ASP A 202 22.76 -21.77 4.10
C ASP A 202 24.08 -22.54 4.23
N VAL A 203 25.09 -22.25 3.39
CA VAL A 203 26.39 -22.95 3.39
C VAL A 203 27.23 -22.56 4.62
N ASP A 204 27.14 -21.31 5.08
CA ASP A 204 27.90 -20.86 6.25
C ASP A 204 27.28 -21.30 7.58
N VAL A 205 25.95 -21.51 7.62
CA VAL A 205 25.29 -22.10 8.81
C VAL A 205 25.58 -23.60 8.91
N ALA A 206 25.64 -24.32 7.78
CA ALA A 206 26.00 -25.74 7.76
C ALA A 206 27.47 -26.03 8.13
N ARG A 207 28.38 -25.05 7.98
CA ARG A 207 29.82 -25.16 8.30
C ARG A 207 30.15 -25.24 9.79
N LEU A 208 29.16 -25.07 10.69
CA LEU A 208 29.32 -25.36 12.11
C LEU A 208 29.16 -26.86 12.46
N GLY A 209 28.80 -27.71 11.48
CA GLY A 209 28.89 -29.16 11.57
C GLY A 209 30.06 -29.69 10.74
N LYS A 210 31.04 -30.32 11.40
CA LYS A 210 32.14 -31.03 10.74
C LYS A 210 31.62 -32.07 9.75
N ASP A 211 32.28 -32.13 8.60
CA ASP A 211 32.33 -33.20 7.57
C ASP A 211 31.30 -33.14 6.40
N GLY A 212 31.80 -32.69 5.23
CA GLY A 212 31.43 -33.01 3.82
C GLY A 212 29.95 -33.01 3.37
N PRO A 213 29.58 -32.31 2.25
CA PRO A 213 29.91 -32.78 0.90
C PRO A 213 30.25 -31.63 -0.09
N SER A 214 31.52 -31.48 -0.47
CA SER A 214 31.97 -30.36 -1.33
C SER A 214 31.61 -30.51 -2.82
N ALA A 215 31.41 -31.73 -3.33
CA ALA A 215 31.18 -31.98 -4.76
C ALA A 215 29.74 -31.71 -5.22
N GLY A 216 28.73 -31.97 -4.37
CA GLY A 216 27.33 -31.66 -4.69
C GLY A 216 27.06 -30.16 -4.72
N LEU A 217 27.74 -29.42 -3.84
CA LEU A 217 27.62 -27.98 -3.70
C LEU A 217 28.22 -27.22 -4.89
N SER A 218 29.35 -27.68 -5.46
CA SER A 218 29.97 -27.02 -6.62
C SER A 218 29.14 -27.16 -7.89
N VAL A 219 28.57 -28.35 -8.14
CA VAL A 219 27.66 -28.59 -9.27
C VAL A 219 26.37 -27.78 -9.10
N PHE A 220 25.86 -27.67 -7.88
CA PHE A 220 24.67 -26.89 -7.56
C PHE A 220 24.89 -25.38 -7.75
N ASN A 221 26.00 -24.82 -7.24
CA ASN A 221 26.38 -23.42 -7.44
C ASN A 221 26.61 -23.09 -8.93
N SER A 222 27.15 -24.03 -9.71
CA SER A 222 27.29 -23.85 -11.17
C SER A 222 25.94 -23.81 -11.92
N ARG A 223 24.88 -24.44 -11.39
CA ARG A 223 23.54 -24.41 -11.99
C ARG A 223 22.77 -23.15 -11.62
N LEU A 224 23.03 -22.60 -10.43
CA LEU A 224 22.44 -21.36 -9.94
C LEU A 224 22.94 -20.16 -10.76
N GLY A 225 24.26 -19.99 -10.87
CA GLY A 225 24.84 -18.99 -11.75
C GLY A 225 24.38 -19.13 -13.21
N LYS A 226 24.14 -20.36 -13.69
CA LYS A 226 23.53 -20.58 -15.02
C LYS A 226 22.10 -20.04 -15.12
N ARG A 227 21.28 -20.20 -14.08
CA ARG A 227 19.90 -19.69 -14.07
C ARG A 227 19.88 -18.17 -14.02
N LEU A 228 20.70 -17.55 -13.16
CA LEU A 228 20.84 -16.10 -13.11
C LEU A 228 21.32 -15.54 -14.45
N ASN A 229 22.37 -16.12 -15.05
CA ASN A 229 22.86 -15.71 -16.36
C ASN A 229 21.80 -15.88 -17.46
N ALA A 230 20.98 -16.93 -17.40
CA ALA A 230 19.88 -17.12 -18.35
C ALA A 230 18.80 -16.04 -18.21
N THR A 231 18.47 -15.62 -16.99
CA THR A 231 17.52 -14.52 -16.75
C THR A 231 18.09 -13.16 -17.18
N ILE A 232 19.40 -12.93 -17.00
CA ILE A 232 20.08 -11.71 -17.49
C ILE A 232 20.02 -11.65 -19.02
N ALA A 233 20.33 -12.76 -19.70
CA ALA A 233 20.22 -12.85 -21.15
C ALA A 233 18.75 -12.72 -21.65
N ALA A 234 17.76 -13.01 -20.80
CA ALA A 234 16.36 -12.76 -21.13
C ALA A 234 16.03 -11.27 -21.07
N VAL A 235 16.50 -10.55 -20.04
CA VAL A 235 16.37 -9.10 -19.93
C VAL A 235 16.95 -8.40 -21.15
N GLN A 236 18.22 -8.70 -21.48
CA GLN A 236 18.91 -8.08 -22.62
C GLN A 236 18.18 -8.27 -23.95
N ARG A 237 17.56 -9.44 -24.16
CA ARG A 237 16.78 -9.71 -25.37
C ARG A 237 15.50 -8.87 -25.43
N GLU A 238 14.82 -8.67 -24.30
CA GLU A 238 13.63 -7.83 -24.28
C GLU A 238 13.98 -6.34 -24.41
N GLU A 239 15.13 -5.91 -23.89
CA GLU A 239 15.67 -4.56 -24.13
C GLU A 239 15.96 -4.32 -25.62
N GLU A 240 16.68 -5.24 -26.27
CA GLU A 240 16.99 -5.18 -27.72
C GLU A 240 15.71 -5.12 -28.58
N LYS A 241 14.70 -5.95 -28.28
CA LYS A 241 13.41 -5.90 -28.98
C LYS A 241 12.69 -4.57 -28.83
N LEU A 242 12.78 -3.95 -27.65
CA LEU A 242 12.15 -2.64 -27.40
C LEU A 242 12.91 -1.54 -28.16
N GLU A 243 14.23 -1.60 -28.20
CA GLU A 243 15.06 -0.70 -28.99
C GLU A 243 14.75 -0.82 -30.49
N GLU A 244 14.64 -2.05 -31.03
CA GLU A 244 14.21 -2.29 -32.42
C GLU A 244 12.81 -1.76 -32.73
N ALA A 245 11.91 -1.74 -31.73
CA ALA A 245 10.58 -1.18 -31.83
C ALA A 245 10.55 0.36 -31.68
N GLY A 246 11.71 1.01 -31.52
CA GLY A 246 11.84 2.46 -31.33
C GLY A 246 11.50 2.94 -29.92
N PHE A 247 11.47 2.05 -28.93
CA PHE A 247 11.34 2.43 -27.52
C PHE A 247 12.74 2.69 -26.94
N GLY A 248 13.03 3.94 -26.55
CA GLY A 248 14.27 4.30 -25.86
C GLY A 248 15.25 5.21 -26.63
N GLU A 249 14.81 5.92 -27.68
CA GLU A 249 15.61 7.00 -28.26
C GLU A 249 15.70 8.19 -27.28
N ASP A 250 16.93 8.64 -27.01
CA ASP A 250 17.30 9.69 -26.03
C ASP A 250 16.83 11.12 -26.38
N ASP A 251 15.82 11.30 -27.22
CA ASP A 251 15.17 12.60 -27.44
C ASP A 251 13.97 12.75 -26.49
N ASP A 252 14.22 12.65 -25.19
CA ASP A 252 13.24 12.90 -24.14
C ASP A 252 13.32 14.39 -23.73
N GLU A 253 12.67 15.28 -24.52
CA GLU A 253 12.64 16.75 -24.31
C GLU A 253 12.21 17.17 -22.89
N ASP A 254 11.61 16.26 -22.13
CA ASP A 254 11.05 16.51 -20.80
C ASP A 254 12.05 16.37 -19.65
N GLY A 255 13.24 15.76 -19.82
CA GLY A 255 14.27 15.65 -18.77
C GLY A 255 13.81 15.04 -17.42
N ILE A 256 12.80 14.17 -17.41
CA ILE A 256 12.11 13.68 -16.20
C ILE A 256 12.21 12.15 -16.08
N PHE A 257 13.45 11.64 -16.05
CA PHE A 257 13.74 10.34 -15.45
C PHE A 257 13.97 10.53 -13.95
N SER A 258 12.94 10.90 -13.18
CA SER A 258 13.00 10.67 -11.73
C SER A 258 12.83 9.17 -11.53
N SER A 259 13.91 8.42 -11.75
CA SER A 259 13.92 7.00 -11.50
C SER A 259 13.64 6.76 -10.02
N VAL A 260 12.90 5.70 -9.73
CA VAL A 260 12.70 5.26 -8.35
C VAL A 260 13.96 4.51 -7.94
N SER A 261 14.90 5.23 -7.33
CA SER A 261 16.05 4.60 -6.68
C SER A 261 15.62 4.01 -5.36
N PHE A 262 15.94 2.73 -5.21
CA PHE A 262 15.80 2.00 -3.98
C PHE A 262 17.16 2.01 -3.27
N ASP A 263 17.31 2.90 -2.29
CA ASP A 263 18.50 2.95 -1.46
C ASP A 263 18.30 2.04 -0.25
N ALA A 264 19.35 1.28 0.11
CA ALA A 264 19.35 0.51 1.34
C ALA A 264 19.10 1.43 2.56
N PRO A 265 18.33 0.99 3.58
CA PRO A 265 18.06 1.79 4.75
C PRO A 265 19.35 2.22 5.44
N SER A 266 19.50 3.52 5.67
CA SER A 266 20.67 4.14 6.29
C SER A 266 20.73 3.88 7.80
N GLN A 267 20.62 2.63 8.26
CA GLN A 267 20.95 2.26 9.65
C GLN A 267 21.01 0.74 9.85
N PHE A 268 22.19 0.18 9.62
CA PHE A 268 22.70 -0.96 10.39
C PHE A 268 24.14 -0.67 10.79
N THR A 269 24.36 0.43 11.51
CA THR A 269 25.61 0.61 12.24
C THR A 269 25.58 -0.31 13.45
N ALA A 270 26.29 -1.44 13.33
CA ALA A 270 26.66 -2.27 14.46
C ALA A 270 27.21 -1.39 15.60
N GLY A 271 26.77 -1.66 16.82
CA GLY A 271 26.93 -0.80 17.99
C GLY A 271 28.30 -0.11 18.11
N ALA A 272 28.30 1.22 18.06
CA ALA A 272 29.44 2.02 18.44
C ALA A 272 29.56 2.02 19.97
N ALA A 273 30.53 1.27 20.47
CA ALA A 273 31.01 1.37 21.83
C ALA A 273 31.46 2.81 22.14
N LEU A 274 31.01 3.34 23.28
CA LEU A 274 31.53 4.58 23.84
C LEU A 274 33.05 4.46 24.04
N LYS A 275 33.81 5.42 23.51
CA LYS A 275 34.99 5.99 24.15
C LYS A 275 35.34 7.37 23.58
N SER A 276 35.97 8.13 24.47
CA SER A 276 36.04 9.58 24.62
C SER A 276 37.14 10.30 23.83
N SER A 277 37.06 11.64 23.90
CA SER A 277 38.08 12.69 23.64
C SER A 277 38.25 13.11 22.18
N SER A 278 38.46 14.37 21.79
CA SER A 278 38.73 15.64 22.49
C SER A 278 38.43 16.82 21.56
N SER A 279 38.09 17.96 22.15
CA SER A 279 37.71 19.25 21.54
C SER A 279 38.89 20.09 21.04
N SER A 280 38.66 20.88 19.99
CA SER A 280 39.25 22.23 19.84
C SER A 280 38.43 23.13 18.90
N SER A 281 37.99 24.29 19.45
CA SER A 281 37.72 25.65 18.90
C SER A 281 37.31 25.85 17.42
N SER A 282 36.41 26.77 17.03
CA SER A 282 36.42 28.21 17.36
C SER A 282 35.07 28.95 17.11
N HIS A 283 34.99 30.17 17.68
CA HIS A 283 33.94 31.22 17.66
C HIS A 283 33.37 31.61 16.27
N GLY A 284 32.20 32.26 16.11
CA GLY A 284 31.27 32.90 17.05
C GLY A 284 30.13 33.65 16.29
N GLY A 285 29.24 34.32 17.03
CA GLY A 285 28.35 35.38 16.50
C GLY A 285 26.85 35.27 16.78
N HIS A 286 26.31 36.25 17.51
CA HIS A 286 24.92 36.48 17.99
C HIS A 286 23.85 36.68 16.88
N GLY A 287 22.53 36.59 17.10
CA GLY A 287 21.74 36.36 18.32
C GLY A 287 20.20 36.41 18.17
N SER A 288 19.55 36.12 19.30
CA SER A 288 18.23 36.54 19.85
C SER A 288 16.91 36.35 19.09
N GLY A 289 16.07 35.43 19.59
CA GLY A 289 14.61 35.43 19.49
C GLY A 289 13.97 34.55 20.60
N LYS A 290 13.48 35.15 21.69
CA LYS A 290 12.98 34.45 22.89
C LYS A 290 11.51 34.02 22.75
N GLY A 291 11.26 32.70 22.66
CA GLY A 291 9.95 32.07 22.89
C GLY A 291 9.82 31.57 24.34
N LYS A 292 8.74 31.96 25.04
CA LYS A 292 8.46 31.58 26.44
C LYS A 292 8.10 30.09 26.55
N ARG A 293 8.97 29.27 27.14
CA ARG A 293 8.70 27.88 27.56
C ARG A 293 8.26 27.84 29.02
N SER A 294 7.14 27.17 29.29
CA SER A 294 6.61 26.89 30.62
C SER A 294 7.55 25.93 31.39
N LYS A 295 7.90 26.28 32.63
CA LYS A 295 8.74 25.46 33.51
C LYS A 295 7.87 24.45 34.27
N LEU A 296 8.13 23.16 34.08
CA LEU A 296 7.72 22.14 35.04
C LEU A 296 8.83 21.98 36.10
N LYS A 297 8.44 21.86 37.38
CA LYS A 297 9.35 21.56 38.49
C LYS A 297 8.94 20.23 39.12
N ARG A 298 9.93 19.39 39.40
CA ARG A 298 9.77 18.04 39.97
C ARG A 298 9.95 18.13 41.48
N ASP A 299 9.04 17.55 42.25
CA ASP A 299 9.17 17.51 43.71
C ASP A 299 10.08 16.36 44.18
N ALA A 300 10.48 16.38 45.44
CA ALA A 300 11.38 15.39 46.06
C ALA A 300 10.78 13.97 46.16
N ARG A 301 9.57 13.75 45.62
CA ARG A 301 8.89 12.45 45.52
C ARG A 301 8.59 12.06 44.07
N GLY A 302 9.19 12.76 43.10
CA GLY A 302 9.23 12.34 41.71
C GLY A 302 7.96 12.59 40.90
N LYS A 303 6.99 13.38 41.40
CA LYS A 303 5.75 13.67 40.68
C LYS A 303 5.81 15.01 39.93
N TRP A 304 5.28 15.04 38.72
CA TRP A 304 5.21 16.25 37.88
C TRP A 304 3.86 16.94 38.08
N THR A 305 3.85 18.22 38.45
CA THR A 305 2.63 19.03 38.54
C THR A 305 2.76 20.31 37.73
N ARG A 306 1.71 20.64 36.97
CA ARG A 306 1.60 21.86 36.16
C ARG A 306 1.14 23.00 37.07
N VAL A 307 1.86 24.12 37.09
CA VAL A 307 1.43 25.34 37.81
C VAL A 307 0.42 26.05 36.94
N CYS A 308 -0.84 26.13 37.38
CA CYS A 308 -1.89 26.94 36.77
C CYS A 308 -2.08 28.18 37.64
N ASP A 309 -1.82 29.36 37.09
CA ASP A 309 -2.22 30.62 37.72
C ASP A 309 -3.74 30.79 37.60
N ASN A 310 -4.36 31.10 38.73
CA ASN A 310 -5.80 31.23 38.89
C ASN A 310 -6.14 32.72 39.09
N GLY A 311 -7.13 33.19 38.35
CA GLY A 311 -7.80 34.47 38.55
C GLY A 311 -8.77 34.70 37.38
N GLY A 312 -10.06 34.94 37.54
CA GLY A 312 -10.93 35.08 38.70
C GLY A 312 -12.20 35.80 38.22
N GLY A 313 -13.38 35.29 38.58
CA GLY A 313 -14.63 36.05 38.72
C GLY A 313 -15.63 36.07 37.54
N GLY A 314 -16.93 35.86 37.82
CA GLY A 314 -18.01 36.45 37.00
C GLY A 314 -19.33 35.69 36.78
N ALA A 315 -20.11 35.46 37.85
CA ALA A 315 -21.58 35.40 37.98
C ALA A 315 -22.56 35.16 36.77
N ALA A 316 -23.37 34.10 36.92
CA ALA A 316 -24.85 34.02 36.93
C ALA A 316 -25.76 34.75 35.90
N LYS A 317 -26.67 34.01 35.22
CA LYS A 317 -28.14 33.96 35.51
C LYS A 317 -28.97 33.13 34.49
N LYS A 318 -30.09 32.61 35.03
CA LYS A 318 -31.19 31.82 34.46
C LYS A 318 -32.11 32.58 33.47
N LYS A 319 -32.80 31.82 32.59
CA LYS A 319 -34.26 31.79 32.23
C LYS A 319 -34.41 31.50 30.71
N ALA A 320 -35.06 30.42 30.26
CA ALA A 320 -36.48 30.03 30.30
C ALA A 320 -37.35 30.70 29.22
N ALA A 321 -37.73 29.88 28.23
CA ALA A 321 -39.05 29.64 27.61
C ALA A 321 -39.90 30.76 26.94
N ALA A 322 -40.63 30.28 25.91
CA ALA A 322 -41.85 30.76 25.24
C ALA A 322 -41.60 31.33 23.82
N ALA A 323 -41.98 30.66 22.73
CA ALA A 323 -43.34 30.35 22.25
C ALA A 323 -44.19 31.62 22.00
N GLY A 324 -44.30 32.00 20.73
CA GLY A 324 -45.12 33.11 20.24
C GLY A 324 -45.42 32.95 18.76
N LYS A 325 -46.64 32.51 18.50
CA LYS A 325 -47.26 32.18 17.20
C LYS A 325 -47.84 33.47 16.59
N LEU A 326 -48.00 33.49 15.26
CA LEU A 326 -49.06 34.14 14.45
C LEU A 326 -48.62 35.13 13.34
N ASN A 327 -48.74 34.63 12.10
CA ASN A 327 -49.77 34.98 11.12
C ASN A 327 -49.54 36.13 10.11
N GLY A 328 -50.00 35.86 8.88
CA GLY A 328 -50.16 36.78 7.75
C GLY A 328 -49.11 36.52 6.64
N GLY A 329 -49.42 36.06 5.43
CA GLY A 329 -50.67 35.99 4.69
C GLY A 329 -50.54 36.77 3.38
N GLY A 330 -50.56 36.05 2.24
CA GLY A 330 -51.01 36.58 0.94
C GLY A 330 -49.93 36.83 -0.13
N GLY A 331 -50.17 36.27 -1.32
CA GLY A 331 -49.64 36.83 -2.58
C GLY A 331 -49.12 35.82 -3.60
N ARG A 332 -50.00 35.38 -4.51
CA ARG A 332 -49.72 34.56 -5.72
C ARG A 332 -48.84 35.29 -6.74
N GLN A 333 -48.04 34.54 -7.52
CA GLN A 333 -48.06 34.45 -9.01
C GLN A 333 -46.91 33.55 -9.50
N SER A 334 -47.23 32.33 -9.94
CA SER A 334 -47.07 31.83 -11.32
C SER A 334 -45.80 32.21 -12.09
N SER A 335 -44.92 31.22 -12.32
CA SER A 335 -44.24 31.02 -13.59
C SER A 335 -43.97 29.53 -13.78
N LYS A 336 -44.68 28.92 -14.74
CA LYS A 336 -44.38 27.58 -15.27
C LYS A 336 -43.21 27.72 -16.26
N SER A 337 -42.18 26.92 -16.11
CA SER A 337 -41.19 26.64 -17.16
C SER A 337 -40.97 25.12 -17.28
N ALA A 338 -41.15 24.61 -18.49
CA ALA A 338 -40.71 23.29 -18.99
C ALA A 338 -39.16 23.20 -18.98
N ALA A 339 -38.44 22.09 -19.07
CA ALA A 339 -38.60 20.66 -19.38
C ALA A 339 -37.47 19.91 -18.59
N THR A 340 -37.46 18.60 -18.34
CA THR A 340 -37.09 17.51 -19.28
C THR A 340 -37.40 16.11 -18.67
N PRO A 341 -37.45 15.03 -19.49
CA PRO A 341 -38.02 13.74 -19.09
C PRO A 341 -36.96 12.68 -18.81
N ALA A 342 -36.86 12.19 -17.58
CA ALA A 342 -36.12 10.96 -17.25
C ALA A 342 -36.76 10.22 -16.05
N GLU A 343 -38.08 10.10 -16.04
CA GLU A 343 -38.79 9.08 -15.27
C GLU A 343 -39.63 8.26 -16.25
N LEU A 344 -38.98 7.37 -17.00
CA LEU A 344 -39.67 6.32 -17.72
C LEU A 344 -39.67 5.07 -16.82
N SER A 345 -40.84 4.92 -16.19
CA SER A 345 -41.23 3.90 -15.23
C SER A 345 -40.80 2.47 -15.64
N THR A 346 -40.31 1.73 -14.65
CA THR A 346 -40.08 0.27 -14.61
C THR A 346 -41.19 -0.57 -15.25
N ARG A 347 -42.42 -0.02 -15.34
CA ARG A 347 -43.57 -0.64 -16.02
C ARG A 347 -43.43 -0.72 -17.54
N GLN A 348 -42.73 0.22 -18.20
CA GLN A 348 -42.51 0.15 -19.65
C GLN A 348 -41.45 -0.89 -20.01
N LEU A 349 -40.42 -1.06 -19.16
CA LEU A 349 -39.43 -2.12 -19.33
C LEU A 349 -40.06 -3.53 -19.20
N LEU A 350 -40.98 -3.70 -18.24
CA LEU A 350 -41.73 -4.95 -18.07
C LEU A 350 -42.69 -5.23 -19.23
N ALA A 351 -43.32 -4.19 -19.81
CA ALA A 351 -44.16 -4.34 -21.00
C ALA A 351 -43.36 -4.69 -22.28
N GLU A 352 -42.13 -4.17 -22.40
CA GLU A 352 -41.20 -4.49 -23.50
C GLU A 352 -40.69 -5.94 -23.40
N LEU A 353 -40.39 -6.40 -22.18
CA LEU A 353 -39.94 -7.77 -21.91
C LEU A 353 -41.06 -8.81 -22.13
N ALA A 354 -42.30 -8.47 -21.79
CA ALA A 354 -43.46 -9.31 -22.09
C ALA A 354 -43.73 -9.45 -23.60
N ARG A 355 -43.48 -8.40 -24.39
CA ARG A 355 -43.57 -8.43 -25.86
C ARG A 355 -42.48 -9.27 -26.52
N ARG A 356 -41.34 -9.47 -25.85
CA ARG A 356 -40.18 -10.26 -26.35
C ARG A 356 -40.25 -11.75 -26.00
N GLY A 357 -41.32 -12.23 -25.37
CA GLY A 357 -41.60 -13.67 -25.24
C GLY A 357 -40.65 -14.45 -24.32
N ILE A 358 -39.88 -13.79 -23.46
CA ILE A 358 -38.94 -14.46 -22.54
C ILE A 358 -39.72 -14.94 -21.31
N LYS A 359 -40.16 -16.20 -21.35
CA LYS A 359 -40.70 -16.91 -20.18
C LYS A 359 -39.56 -17.47 -19.34
N GLY A 360 -39.45 -17.00 -18.10
CA GLY A 360 -38.81 -17.79 -17.05
C GLY A 360 -37.86 -17.01 -16.15
N MET A 361 -38.42 -16.37 -15.13
CA MET A 361 -37.79 -16.30 -13.81
C MET A 361 -38.90 -15.93 -12.82
N LYS A 362 -39.28 -16.92 -11.99
CA LYS A 362 -40.16 -16.72 -10.84
C LYS A 362 -39.29 -16.29 -9.66
N GLU A 363 -39.79 -15.22 -9.03
CA GLU A 363 -39.53 -14.63 -7.70
C GLU A 363 -38.10 -14.63 -7.13
#